data_AF-A0A0J9WBF4-F1
#
_entry.id   AF-A0A0J9WBF4-F1
#
_cell.length_a   1.000
_cell.length_b   1.000
_cell.length_c   1.000
_cell.angle_alpha   90.00
_cell.angle_beta   90.00
_cell.angle_gamma   90.00
#
_symmetry.space_group_name_H-M   'P 1'
#
loop_
_entity.id
_entity.type
_entity.pdbx_description
1 polymer ?
#
loop_
_entity_poly.entity_id
_entity_poly.type
_entity_poly.pdbx_seq_one_letter_code
_entity_poly.pdbx_strand_id
1 'polypeptide(L)'
;MNYPEDTSHMTKWIFKSKNEVDEICLKKYNDFKEKFKDHNVSIPKYAEIEKTKLYFCYQLTHFCEIKRLKSQIVECAIVLYNRFYLKEIILEYDPRILIFTCIILAIKLEGYGRLYKMNDFFNDIDINLDKVLEHENVVCSSLDFEINFLYTKECIFYLKSKFLNYINKYINKDNEIQNSFENICNQIYVNTVQDCLKIIESFTITFTYTPAQIALYCFVNNIKINFNIVNADKFILEFITNNNQILFQKLKNKIDELHVRYKDHLDLRNTFDDENTTRQIGETLDMCIDIYEILKKKKSSKKSKKKKLSSEDCERGEAAKRVDMK
;
A
#
# COMPACT_ATOMS: atom_id res chain seq x y z
N MET A 1 4.70 16.27 -19.53
CA MET A 1 4.22 14.88 -19.47
C MET A 1 2.73 14.95 -19.27
N ASN A 2 1.93 14.34 -20.13
CA ASN A 2 0.50 14.19 -19.86
C ASN A 2 0.39 13.05 -18.85
N TYR A 3 -0.07 13.35 -17.64
CA TYR A 3 -0.27 12.33 -16.62
C TYR A 3 -1.46 11.44 -17.04
N PRO A 4 -1.40 10.12 -16.88
CA PRO A 4 -2.42 9.23 -17.45
C PRO A 4 -3.69 9.23 -16.58
N GLU A 5 -4.63 10.12 -16.92
CA GLU A 5 -5.89 10.35 -16.18
C GLU A 5 -6.91 9.21 -16.35
N ASP A 6 -6.93 8.52 -17.49
CA ASP A 6 -7.92 7.49 -17.83
C ASP A 6 -7.54 6.08 -17.36
N THR A 7 -6.67 5.96 -16.35
CA THR A 7 -6.25 4.65 -15.83
C THR A 7 -7.21 4.12 -14.78
N SER A 8 -7.27 2.79 -14.60
CA SER A 8 -8.02 2.20 -13.48
C SER A 8 -7.52 2.71 -12.14
N HIS A 9 -6.20 2.94 -12.01
CA HIS A 9 -5.60 3.56 -10.83
C HIS A 9 -6.28 4.90 -10.48
N MET A 10 -6.38 5.81 -11.45
CA MET A 10 -6.96 7.13 -11.21
C MET A 10 -8.48 7.10 -11.03
N THR A 11 -9.18 6.29 -11.82
CA THR A 11 -10.64 6.27 -11.86
C THR A 11 -11.29 5.48 -10.73
N LYS A 12 -10.63 4.43 -10.21
CA LYS A 12 -11.21 3.50 -9.23
C LYS A 12 -10.57 3.55 -7.86
N TRP A 13 -9.34 4.05 -7.76
CA TRP A 13 -8.56 3.99 -6.51
C TRP A 13 -8.16 5.36 -5.97
N ILE A 14 -8.46 6.45 -6.68
CA ILE A 14 -8.29 7.82 -6.15
C ILE A 14 -9.67 8.38 -5.80
N PHE A 15 -9.87 8.67 -4.52
CA PHE A 15 -11.10 9.15 -3.92
C PHE A 15 -11.02 10.65 -3.66
N LYS A 16 -12.17 11.30 -3.55
CA LYS A 16 -12.23 12.77 -3.46
C LYS A 16 -11.81 13.28 -2.09
N SER A 17 -12.01 12.47 -1.06
CA SER A 17 -11.78 12.88 0.33
C SER A 17 -11.41 11.71 1.22
N LYS A 18 -10.80 12.02 2.36
CA LYS A 18 -10.56 11.07 3.45
C LYS A 18 -11.86 10.40 3.93
N ASN A 19 -12.93 11.19 4.07
CA ASN A 19 -14.20 10.69 4.60
C ASN A 19 -14.78 9.56 3.75
N GLU A 20 -14.64 9.64 2.42
CA GLU A 20 -15.10 8.60 1.50
C GLU A 20 -14.38 7.26 1.74
N VAL A 21 -13.07 7.30 2.01
CA VAL A 21 -12.28 6.12 2.37
C VAL A 21 -12.69 5.58 3.74
N ASP A 22 -12.84 6.47 4.72
CA ASP A 22 -13.22 6.10 6.09
C ASP A 22 -14.62 5.47 6.14
N GLU A 23 -15.57 5.97 5.34
CA GLU A 23 -16.93 5.41 5.21
C GLU A 23 -16.90 3.98 4.63
N ILE A 24 -16.07 3.72 3.62
CA ILE A 24 -15.89 2.37 3.04
C ILE A 24 -15.39 1.40 4.10
N CYS A 25 -14.34 1.78 4.84
CA CYS A 25 -13.75 0.95 5.89
C CYS A 25 -14.72 0.72 7.06
N LEU A 26 -15.38 1.78 7.53
CA LEU A 26 -16.32 1.71 8.64
C LEU A 26 -17.54 0.85 8.30
N LYS A 27 -18.07 0.97 7.08
CA LYS A 27 -19.17 0.13 6.60
C LYS A 27 -18.79 -1.35 6.67
N LYS A 28 -17.59 -1.72 6.21
CA LYS A 28 -17.12 -3.12 6.25
C LYS A 28 -16.95 -3.65 7.66
N TYR A 29 -16.41 -2.82 8.55
CA TYR A 29 -16.30 -3.18 9.95
C TYR A 29 -17.68 -3.44 10.58
N ASN A 30 -18.67 -2.58 10.30
CA ASN A 30 -20.03 -2.75 10.81
C ASN A 30 -20.71 -3.99 10.20
N ASP A 31 -20.58 -4.20 8.89
CA ASP A 31 -21.11 -5.38 8.20
C ASP A 31 -20.50 -6.68 8.77
N PHE A 32 -19.19 -6.67 9.08
CA PHE A 32 -18.52 -7.79 9.74
C PHE A 32 -19.07 -8.00 11.16
N LYS A 33 -19.19 -6.93 11.95
CA LYS A 33 -19.69 -6.99 13.32
C LYS A 33 -21.10 -7.56 13.40
N GLU A 34 -22.00 -7.16 12.50
CA GLU A 34 -23.35 -7.72 12.43
C GLU A 34 -23.35 -9.20 12.05
N LYS A 35 -22.51 -9.64 11.10
CA LYS A 35 -22.35 -11.07 10.74
C LYS A 35 -21.85 -11.94 11.90
N PHE A 36 -21.11 -11.34 12.84
CA PHE A 36 -20.50 -12.03 13.97
C PHE A 36 -21.19 -11.78 15.31
N LYS A 37 -22.31 -11.06 15.32
CA LYS A 37 -23.06 -10.72 16.54
C LYS A 37 -23.51 -11.94 17.35
N ASP A 38 -23.85 -13.03 16.68
CA ASP A 38 -24.27 -14.28 17.31
C ASP A 38 -23.11 -15.17 17.77
N HIS A 39 -21.87 -14.74 17.52
CA HIS A 39 -20.67 -15.48 17.93
C HIS A 39 -20.19 -14.86 19.24
N ASN A 40 -19.97 -15.70 20.26
CA ASN A 40 -19.46 -15.25 21.56
C ASN A 40 -17.96 -14.95 21.48
N VAL A 41 -17.57 -13.95 20.67
CA VAL A 41 -16.17 -13.55 20.42
C VAL A 41 -16.02 -12.05 20.57
N SER A 42 -14.90 -11.66 21.18
CA SER A 42 -14.50 -10.26 21.29
C SER A 42 -14.00 -9.75 19.93
N ILE A 43 -14.63 -8.69 19.43
CA ILE A 43 -14.21 -8.02 18.19
C ILE A 43 -13.43 -6.76 18.57
N PRO A 44 -12.18 -6.58 18.11
CA PRO A 44 -11.40 -5.38 18.36
C PRO A 44 -12.10 -4.11 17.90
N LYS A 45 -11.79 -2.97 18.52
CA LYS A 45 -12.37 -1.68 18.12
C LYS A 45 -11.85 -1.29 16.74
N TYR A 46 -12.67 -0.55 16.00
CA TYR A 46 -12.31 -0.04 14.66
C TYR A 46 -10.95 0.69 14.64
N ALA A 47 -10.69 1.58 15.62
CA ALA A 47 -9.43 2.31 15.70
C ALA A 47 -8.21 1.38 15.93
N GLU A 48 -8.38 0.30 16.69
CA GLU A 48 -7.32 -0.70 16.93
C GLU A 48 -7.01 -1.47 15.65
N ILE A 49 -8.04 -1.83 14.87
CA ILE A 49 -7.88 -2.49 13.56
C ILE A 49 -7.15 -1.59 12.57
N GLU A 50 -7.55 -0.31 12.47
CA GLU A 50 -6.89 0.64 11.57
C GLU A 50 -5.43 0.90 11.99
N LYS A 51 -5.15 0.96 13.30
CA LYS A 51 -3.77 1.06 13.82
C LYS A 51 -2.96 -0.19 13.48
N THR A 52 -3.51 -1.39 13.68
CA THR A 52 -2.87 -2.66 13.33
C THR A 52 -2.61 -2.75 11.82
N LYS A 53 -3.56 -2.30 10.98
CA LYS A 53 -3.37 -2.24 9.52
C LYS A 53 -2.17 -1.40 9.14
N LEU A 54 -2.05 -0.22 9.73
CA LEU A 54 -0.91 0.66 9.47
C LEU A 54 0.40 0.08 9.98
N TYR A 55 0.39 -0.54 11.17
CA TYR A 55 1.57 -1.21 11.72
C TYR A 55 2.10 -2.31 10.80
N PHE A 56 1.23 -3.15 10.25
CA PHE A 56 1.68 -4.19 9.32
C PHE A 56 2.17 -3.64 7.98
N CYS A 57 1.63 -2.49 7.53
CA CYS A 57 2.20 -1.78 6.39
C CYS A 57 3.63 -1.27 6.69
N TYR A 58 3.86 -0.76 7.90
CA TYR A 58 5.19 -0.39 8.39
C TYR A 58 6.13 -1.61 8.48
N GLN A 59 5.66 -2.75 9.01
CA GLN A 59 6.46 -3.98 9.04
C GLN A 59 6.80 -4.49 7.63
N LEU A 60 5.89 -4.34 6.67
CA LEU A 60 6.14 -4.66 5.27
C LEU A 60 7.29 -3.81 4.71
N THR A 61 7.26 -2.49 4.91
CA THR A 61 8.33 -1.60 4.40
C THR A 61 9.64 -1.87 5.12
N HIS A 62 9.64 -2.01 6.44
CA HIS A 62 10.82 -2.33 7.24
C HIS A 62 11.48 -3.65 6.80
N PHE A 63 10.68 -4.69 6.57
CA PHE A 63 11.19 -5.96 6.05
C PHE A 63 11.82 -5.80 4.66
N CYS A 64 11.18 -5.02 3.77
CA CYS A 64 11.72 -4.75 2.44
C CYS A 64 13.04 -3.98 2.47
N GLU A 65 13.20 -3.05 3.42
CA GLU A 65 14.43 -2.31 3.66
C GLU A 65 15.57 -3.25 4.12
N ILE A 66 15.30 -4.14 5.08
CA ILE A 66 16.25 -5.17 5.55
C ILE A 66 16.70 -6.04 4.38
N LYS A 67 15.76 -6.48 3.54
CA LYS A 67 16.02 -7.28 2.33
C LYS A 67 16.58 -6.47 1.15
N ARG A 68 16.75 -5.16 1.31
CA ARG A 68 17.27 -4.24 0.28
C ARG A 68 16.52 -4.36 -1.05
N LEU A 69 15.20 -4.51 -0.99
CA LEU A 69 14.37 -4.52 -2.19
C LEU A 69 14.39 -3.13 -2.84
N LYS A 70 14.27 -3.10 -4.18
CA LYS A 70 14.19 -1.85 -4.93
C LYS A 70 12.91 -1.09 -4.53
N SER A 71 13.00 0.23 -4.42
CA SER A 71 11.88 1.08 -4.00
C SER A 71 10.60 0.87 -4.80
N GLN A 72 10.68 0.64 -6.11
CA GLN A 72 9.50 0.34 -6.95
C GLN A 72 8.76 -0.95 -6.53
N ILE A 73 9.49 -1.97 -6.07
CA ILE A 73 8.90 -3.21 -5.55
C ILE A 73 8.22 -2.92 -4.21
N VAL A 74 8.86 -2.12 -3.35
CA VAL A 74 8.29 -1.73 -2.05
C VAL A 74 7.01 -0.92 -2.25
N GLU A 75 7.03 0.08 -3.13
CA GLU A 75 5.86 0.89 -3.47
C GLU A 75 4.71 0.03 -4.00
N CYS A 76 5.00 -0.90 -4.91
CA CYS A 76 4.03 -1.86 -5.41
C CYS A 76 3.43 -2.74 -4.29
N ALA A 77 4.26 -3.22 -3.36
CA ALA A 77 3.80 -4.05 -2.24
C ALA A 77 2.90 -3.26 -1.28
N ILE A 78 3.24 -2.00 -0.98
CA ILE A 78 2.40 -1.11 -0.16
C ILE A 78 1.04 -0.87 -0.84
N VAL A 79 1.05 -0.54 -2.14
CA VAL A 79 -0.19 -0.27 -2.88
C VAL A 79 -1.08 -1.51 -2.94
N LEU A 80 -0.50 -2.70 -3.19
CA LEU A 80 -1.24 -3.97 -3.12
C LEU A 80 -1.88 -4.18 -1.74
N TYR A 81 -1.10 -4.02 -0.68
CA TYR A 81 -1.56 -4.20 0.70
C TYR A 81 -2.70 -3.23 1.05
N ASN A 82 -2.52 -1.94 0.77
CA ASN A 82 -3.53 -0.92 1.06
C ASN A 82 -4.80 -1.17 0.25
N ARG A 83 -4.69 -1.44 -1.06
CA ARG A 83 -5.86 -1.74 -1.91
C ARG A 83 -6.60 -2.98 -1.46
N PHE A 84 -5.85 -4.03 -1.07
CA PHE A 84 -6.44 -5.25 -0.54
C PHE A 84 -7.27 -4.96 0.70
N TYR A 85 -6.72 -4.23 1.68
CA TYR A 85 -7.46 -3.89 2.90
C TYR A 85 -8.44 -2.71 2.76
N LEU A 86 -8.54 -2.08 1.59
CA LEU A 86 -9.69 -1.28 1.22
C LEU A 86 -10.85 -2.17 0.76
N LYS A 87 -10.56 -3.31 0.12
CA LYS A 87 -11.53 -4.29 -0.40
C LYS A 87 -11.92 -5.39 0.60
N GLU A 88 -11.02 -5.71 1.51
CA GLU A 88 -11.16 -6.73 2.53
C GLU A 88 -10.90 -6.15 3.92
N ILE A 89 -11.02 -6.95 4.98
CA ILE A 89 -10.80 -6.52 6.37
C ILE A 89 -9.81 -7.44 7.08
N ILE A 90 -9.00 -6.88 7.98
CA ILE A 90 -8.05 -7.63 8.81
C ILE A 90 -8.73 -8.74 9.61
N LEU A 91 -9.98 -8.56 10.03
CA LEU A 91 -10.74 -9.58 10.77
C LEU A 91 -11.03 -10.84 9.95
N GLU A 92 -10.93 -10.79 8.61
CA GLU A 92 -11.10 -11.95 7.74
C GLU A 92 -9.77 -12.48 7.18
N TYR A 93 -8.77 -11.61 7.03
CA TYR A 93 -7.49 -11.92 6.39
C TYR A 93 -6.31 -11.47 7.25
N ASP A 94 -5.49 -12.45 7.64
CA ASP A 94 -4.36 -12.27 8.56
C ASP A 94 -3.24 -11.41 7.95
N PRO A 95 -2.97 -10.21 8.49
CA PRO A 95 -1.95 -9.31 7.95
C PRO A 95 -0.55 -9.90 8.01
N ARG A 96 -0.27 -10.85 8.93
CA ARG A 96 1.02 -11.55 9.02
C ARG A 96 1.32 -12.40 7.79
N ILE A 97 0.29 -12.87 7.07
CA ILE A 97 0.42 -13.62 5.82
C ILE A 97 0.37 -12.65 4.64
N LEU A 98 -0.52 -11.66 4.70
CA LEU A 98 -0.79 -10.75 3.59
C LEU A 98 0.42 -9.86 3.25
N ILE A 99 1.22 -9.43 4.22
CA ILE A 99 2.42 -8.62 3.92
C ILE A 99 3.39 -9.36 3.00
N PHE A 100 3.66 -10.63 3.29
CA PHE A 100 4.57 -11.46 2.47
C PHE A 100 3.95 -11.80 1.13
N THR A 101 2.63 -12.00 1.09
CA THR A 101 1.89 -12.22 -0.15
C THR A 101 2.03 -11.01 -1.09
N CYS A 102 1.86 -9.80 -0.56
CA CYS A 102 2.00 -8.55 -1.32
C CYS A 102 3.45 -8.34 -1.79
N ILE A 103 4.46 -8.68 -0.98
CA ILE A 103 5.87 -8.60 -1.36
C ILE A 103 6.19 -9.56 -2.52
N ILE A 104 5.77 -10.83 -2.42
CA ILE A 104 6.00 -11.81 -3.49
C ILE A 104 5.32 -11.39 -4.79
N LEU A 105 4.05 -10.96 -4.70
CA LEU A 105 3.32 -10.45 -5.85
C LEU A 105 4.01 -9.23 -6.45
N ALA A 106 4.43 -8.25 -5.64
CA ALA A 106 5.15 -7.08 -6.13
C ALA A 106 6.45 -7.46 -6.86
N ILE A 107 7.24 -8.38 -6.31
CA ILE A 107 8.45 -8.90 -6.98
C ILE A 107 8.11 -9.49 -8.35
N LYS A 108 7.00 -10.25 -8.46
CA LYS A 108 6.55 -10.85 -9.72
C LYS A 108 6.06 -9.79 -10.72
N LEU A 109 5.19 -8.88 -10.27
CA LEU A 109 4.59 -7.82 -11.09
C LEU A 109 5.63 -6.86 -11.66
N GLU A 110 6.64 -6.52 -10.85
CA GLU A 110 7.75 -5.66 -11.26
C GLU A 110 8.78 -6.37 -12.16
N GLY A 111 8.59 -7.65 -12.47
CA GLY A 111 9.46 -8.42 -13.37
C GLY A 111 10.73 -8.98 -12.72
N TYR A 112 10.79 -9.02 -11.38
CA TYR A 112 11.97 -9.48 -10.63
C TYR A 112 11.87 -10.94 -10.15
N GLY A 113 10.79 -11.66 -10.43
CA GLY A 113 10.56 -13.01 -9.91
C GLY A 113 11.67 -14.04 -10.15
N ARG A 114 12.47 -13.88 -11.22
CA ARG A 114 13.61 -14.77 -11.51
C ARG A 114 14.85 -14.50 -10.67
N LEU A 115 14.92 -13.34 -10.04
CA LEU A 115 16.06 -12.89 -9.24
C LEU A 115 15.97 -13.35 -7.78
N TYR A 116 14.79 -13.78 -7.35
CA TYR A 116 14.53 -14.17 -5.96
C TYR A 116 14.02 -15.60 -5.90
N LYS A 117 14.79 -16.49 -5.24
CA LYS A 117 14.31 -17.81 -4.82
C LYS A 117 13.58 -17.63 -3.50
N MET A 118 12.29 -17.92 -3.45
CA MET A 118 11.44 -17.59 -2.28
C MET A 118 11.94 -18.24 -0.99
N ASN A 119 12.35 -19.51 -1.02
CA ASN A 119 12.88 -20.19 0.16
C ASN A 119 14.16 -19.53 0.68
N ASP A 120 15.06 -19.08 -0.21
CA ASP A 120 16.29 -18.39 0.17
C ASP A 120 16.00 -16.97 0.64
N PHE A 121 15.00 -16.31 0.04
CA PHE A 121 14.62 -14.94 0.36
C PHE A 121 13.99 -14.81 1.74
N PHE A 122 13.25 -15.83 2.21
CA PHE A 122 12.58 -15.87 3.50
C PHE A 122 13.24 -16.82 4.52
N ASN A 123 14.49 -17.19 4.31
CA ASN A 123 15.21 -18.19 5.12
C ASN A 123 15.42 -17.79 6.60
N ASP A 124 15.35 -16.50 6.90
CA ASP A 124 15.58 -15.86 8.20
C ASP A 124 14.29 -15.62 8.99
N ILE A 125 13.14 -16.00 8.43
CA ILE A 125 11.84 -15.83 9.07
C ILE A 125 11.04 -17.13 9.04
N ASP A 126 10.36 -17.42 10.14
CA ASP A 126 9.46 -18.56 10.23
C ASP A 126 8.09 -18.21 9.63
N ILE A 127 7.94 -18.42 8.32
CA ILE A 127 6.69 -18.19 7.60
C ILE A 127 6.20 -19.44 6.89
N ASN A 128 4.89 -19.63 6.89
CA ASN A 128 4.25 -20.67 6.11
C ASN A 128 4.10 -20.21 4.65
N LEU A 129 5.12 -20.49 3.83
CA LEU A 129 5.15 -20.11 2.41
C LEU A 129 3.97 -20.66 1.61
N ASP A 130 3.51 -21.88 1.89
CA ASP A 130 2.36 -22.46 1.20
C ASP A 130 1.11 -21.60 1.38
N LYS A 131 0.84 -21.16 2.62
CA LYS A 131 -0.27 -20.23 2.90
C LYS A 131 -0.07 -18.89 2.21
N VAL A 132 1.14 -18.34 2.19
CA VAL A 132 1.43 -17.08 1.49
C VAL A 132 1.10 -17.22 0.01
N LEU A 133 1.53 -18.31 -0.62
CA LEU A 133 1.26 -18.59 -2.04
C LEU A 133 -0.23 -18.83 -2.32
N GLU A 134 -0.95 -19.51 -1.41
CA GLU A 134 -2.41 -19.67 -1.51
C GLU A 134 -3.16 -18.33 -1.53
N HIS A 135 -2.62 -17.29 -0.87
CA HIS A 135 -3.24 -15.97 -0.81
C HIS A 135 -2.93 -15.11 -2.05
N GLU A 136 -2.04 -15.52 -2.96
CA GLU A 136 -1.74 -14.73 -4.17
C GLU A 136 -2.99 -14.50 -5.02
N ASN A 137 -3.70 -15.59 -5.31
CA ASN A 137 -4.93 -15.50 -6.10
C ASN A 137 -6.05 -14.75 -5.35
N VAL A 138 -6.07 -14.83 -4.02
CA VAL A 138 -7.02 -14.09 -3.18
C VAL A 138 -6.77 -12.59 -3.34
N VAL A 139 -5.52 -12.13 -3.21
CA VAL A 139 -5.16 -10.72 -3.39
C VAL A 139 -5.52 -10.26 -4.80
N CYS A 140 -5.12 -10.99 -5.84
CA CYS A 140 -5.43 -10.60 -7.22
C CYS A 140 -6.95 -10.54 -7.48
N SER A 141 -7.71 -11.50 -6.96
CA SER A 141 -9.16 -11.55 -7.15
C SER A 141 -9.88 -10.43 -6.38
N SER A 142 -9.48 -10.12 -5.14
CA SER A 142 -10.05 -9.01 -4.36
C SER A 142 -9.80 -7.65 -5.00
N LEU A 143 -8.77 -7.54 -5.85
CA LEU A 143 -8.43 -6.35 -6.62
C LEU A 143 -9.06 -6.34 -8.01
N ASP A 144 -9.93 -7.29 -8.36
CA ASP A 144 -10.50 -7.45 -9.70
C ASP A 144 -9.41 -7.54 -10.80
N PHE A 145 -8.24 -8.07 -10.45
CA PHE A 145 -7.02 -8.13 -11.28
C PHE A 145 -6.52 -6.75 -11.76
N GLU A 146 -6.84 -5.67 -11.03
CA GLU A 146 -6.36 -4.32 -11.32
C GLU A 146 -4.94 -4.09 -10.77
N ILE A 147 -3.98 -4.73 -11.43
CA ILE A 147 -2.55 -4.75 -11.08
C ILE A 147 -1.72 -3.70 -11.82
N ASN A 148 -2.36 -2.78 -12.54
CA ASN A 148 -1.67 -1.66 -13.18
C ASN A 148 -1.60 -0.47 -12.20
N PHE A 149 -0.39 -0.15 -11.76
CA PHE A 149 -0.14 0.89 -10.77
C PHE A 149 0.59 2.08 -11.40
N LEU A 150 0.27 3.27 -10.93
CA LEU A 150 1.07 4.46 -11.19
C LEU A 150 1.98 4.67 -9.99
N TYR A 151 3.28 4.91 -10.25
CA TYR A 151 4.29 5.04 -9.21
C TYR A 151 4.82 6.47 -9.10
N THR A 152 5.43 6.75 -7.96
CA THR A 152 6.13 8.01 -7.69
C THR A 152 7.43 8.11 -8.47
N LYS A 153 8.09 6.98 -8.77
CA LYS A 153 9.40 6.93 -9.44
C LYS A 153 9.48 7.76 -10.73
N GLU A 154 8.54 7.59 -11.65
CA GLU A 154 8.51 8.33 -12.92
C GLU A 154 8.30 9.82 -12.68
N CYS A 155 7.47 10.16 -11.69
CA CYS A 155 7.21 11.54 -11.28
C CYS A 155 8.48 12.19 -10.70
N ILE A 156 9.20 11.49 -9.83
CA ILE A 156 10.45 11.96 -9.22
C ILE A 156 11.52 12.15 -10.31
N PHE A 157 11.63 11.23 -11.27
CA PHE A 157 12.57 11.37 -12.38
C PHE A 157 12.28 12.63 -13.22
N TYR A 158 11.01 12.89 -13.52
CA TYR A 158 10.59 14.11 -14.21
C TYR A 158 10.93 15.36 -13.41
N LEU A 159 10.65 15.37 -12.09
CA LEU A 159 10.95 16.49 -11.20
C LEU A 159 12.45 16.77 -11.12
N LYS A 160 13.28 15.72 -11.02
CA LYS A 160 14.74 15.84 -11.06
C LYS A 160 15.21 16.52 -12.35
N SER A 161 14.69 16.12 -13.50
CA SER A 161 15.04 16.74 -14.79
C SER A 161 14.66 18.23 -14.82
N LYS A 162 13.46 18.58 -14.35
CA LYS A 162 13.03 19.99 -14.25
C LYS A 162 13.88 20.79 -13.28
N PHE A 163 14.31 20.19 -12.19
CA PHE A 163 15.13 20.83 -11.19
C PHE A 163 16.54 21.13 -11.70
N LEU A 164 17.14 20.20 -12.45
CA LEU A 164 18.42 20.43 -13.11
C LEU A 164 18.34 21.62 -14.08
N ASN A 165 17.25 21.75 -14.84
CA ASN A 165 17.04 22.91 -15.71
C ASN A 165 16.91 24.22 -14.92
N TYR A 166 16.25 24.19 -13.75
CA TYR A 166 16.17 25.35 -12.85
C TYR A 166 17.56 25.77 -12.34
N ILE A 167 18.37 24.80 -11.89
CA ILE A 167 19.74 25.04 -11.41
C ILE A 167 20.59 25.65 -12.54
N ASN A 168 20.56 25.06 -13.73
CA ASN A 168 21.33 25.56 -14.87
C ASN A 168 20.92 26.97 -15.29
N LYS A 169 19.63 27.31 -15.21
CA LYS A 169 19.13 28.64 -15.57
C LYS A 169 19.52 29.72 -14.55
N TYR A 170 19.47 29.42 -13.26
CA TYR A 170 19.53 30.44 -12.20
C TYR A 170 20.79 30.41 -11.34
N ILE A 171 21.46 29.27 -11.23
CA ILE A 171 22.55 29.06 -10.26
C ILE A 171 23.87 28.82 -10.99
N ASN A 172 23.89 27.89 -11.94
CA ASN A 172 25.12 27.47 -12.62
C ASN A 172 25.31 28.24 -13.93
N LYS A 173 25.62 29.55 -13.86
CA LYS A 173 25.85 30.40 -15.04
C LYS A 173 27.18 30.13 -15.75
N ASP A 174 28.19 29.62 -15.03
CA ASP A 174 29.59 29.57 -15.51
C ASP A 174 30.21 28.15 -15.60
N ASN A 175 29.42 27.07 -15.53
CA ASN A 175 29.85 25.66 -15.69
C ASN A 175 30.95 25.10 -14.75
N GLU A 176 31.57 25.89 -13.87
CA GLU A 176 32.71 25.43 -13.05
C GLU A 176 32.34 24.53 -11.83
N ILE A 177 31.07 24.49 -11.40
CA ILE A 177 30.63 23.81 -10.16
C ILE A 177 29.70 22.61 -10.45
N GLN A 178 29.74 22.07 -11.67
CA GLN A 178 28.76 21.09 -12.17
C GLN A 178 28.67 19.81 -11.30
N ASN A 179 29.80 19.32 -10.78
CA ASN A 179 29.86 18.09 -9.97
C ASN A 179 29.24 18.25 -8.56
N SER A 180 29.24 19.45 -7.98
CA SER A 180 28.70 19.67 -6.63
C SER A 180 27.17 19.67 -6.63
N PHE A 181 26.55 20.31 -7.63
CA PHE A 181 25.10 20.35 -7.77
C PHE A 181 24.50 19.01 -8.18
N GLU A 182 25.23 18.20 -8.96
CA GLU A 182 24.78 16.86 -9.32
C GLU A 182 24.66 15.95 -8.09
N ASN A 183 25.63 16.03 -7.16
CA ASN A 183 25.58 15.30 -5.90
C ASN A 183 24.39 15.72 -5.03
N ILE A 184 24.11 17.02 -4.92
CA ILE A 184 22.93 17.53 -4.20
C ILE A 184 21.63 17.03 -4.85
N CYS A 185 21.53 17.08 -6.18
CA CYS A 185 20.36 16.56 -6.90
C CYS A 185 20.16 15.06 -6.70
N ASN A 186 21.25 14.29 -6.66
CA ASN A 186 21.21 12.86 -6.37
C ASN A 186 20.77 12.60 -4.93
N GLN A 187 21.26 13.37 -3.96
CA GLN A 187 20.82 13.26 -2.57
C GLN A 187 19.32 13.57 -2.42
N ILE A 188 18.85 14.68 -3.02
CA ILE A 188 17.43 15.04 -3.03
C ILE A 188 16.60 13.92 -3.66
N TYR A 189 17.05 13.35 -4.79
CA TYR A 189 16.38 12.23 -5.44
C TYR A 189 16.26 11.02 -4.53
N VAL A 190 17.36 10.58 -3.91
CA VAL A 190 17.37 9.40 -3.02
C VAL A 190 16.46 9.61 -1.81
N ASN A 191 16.57 10.76 -1.14
CA ASN A 191 15.73 11.08 0.02
C ASN A 191 14.24 11.16 -0.38
N THR A 192 13.94 11.77 -1.53
CA THR A 192 12.56 11.87 -2.05
C THR A 192 11.94 10.49 -2.24
N VAL A 193 12.69 9.54 -2.82
CA VAL A 193 12.21 8.16 -3.00
C VAL A 193 11.85 7.52 -1.66
N GLN A 194 12.69 7.69 -0.64
CA GLN A 194 12.43 7.11 0.69
C GLN A 194 11.24 7.78 1.39
N ASP A 195 11.13 9.10 1.32
CA ASP A 195 10.01 9.83 1.91
C ASP A 195 8.68 9.49 1.22
N CYS A 196 8.68 9.28 -0.11
CA CYS A 196 7.50 8.82 -0.82
C CYS A 196 7.00 7.47 -0.30
N LEU A 197 7.88 6.50 -0.04
CA LEU A 197 7.49 5.21 0.53
C LEU A 197 6.81 5.39 1.89
N LYS A 198 7.41 6.19 2.78
CA LYS A 198 6.83 6.50 4.10
C LYS A 198 5.46 7.17 3.98
N ILE A 199 5.28 8.10 3.04
CA ILE A 199 3.97 8.74 2.82
C ILE A 199 2.92 7.73 2.33
N ILE A 200 3.29 6.83 1.42
CA ILE A 200 2.37 5.84 0.84
C ILE A 200 2.01 4.75 1.87
N GLU A 201 2.82 4.52 2.90
CA GLU A 201 2.39 3.69 4.04
C GLU A 201 1.08 4.19 4.66
N SER A 202 0.83 5.50 4.64
CA SER A 202 -0.45 6.05 5.08
C SER A 202 -1.59 5.59 4.17
N PHE A 203 -2.48 4.79 4.76
CA PHE A 203 -3.64 4.21 4.09
C PHE A 203 -4.49 5.28 3.38
N THR A 204 -4.86 6.36 4.08
CA THR A 204 -5.69 7.42 3.49
C THR A 204 -4.95 8.20 2.39
N ILE A 205 -3.65 8.49 2.57
CA ILE A 205 -2.91 9.28 1.58
C ILE A 205 -2.78 8.51 0.25
N THR A 206 -2.54 7.20 0.32
CA THR A 206 -2.53 6.29 -0.85
C THR A 206 -3.77 6.46 -1.75
N PHE A 207 -4.91 6.76 -1.16
CA PHE A 207 -6.20 6.82 -1.83
C PHE A 207 -6.70 8.24 -2.12
N THR A 208 -6.04 9.28 -1.61
CA THR A 208 -6.53 10.67 -1.74
C THR A 208 -5.56 11.60 -2.49
N TYR A 209 -4.32 11.15 -2.71
CA TYR A 209 -3.32 11.89 -3.46
C TYR A 209 -2.76 11.04 -4.59
N THR A 210 -2.54 11.69 -5.72
CA THR A 210 -1.88 11.06 -6.86
C THR A 210 -0.38 10.87 -6.56
N PRO A 211 0.27 9.86 -7.18
CA PRO A 211 1.72 9.72 -7.11
C PRO A 211 2.49 10.98 -7.51
N ALA A 212 1.97 11.76 -8.47
CA ALA A 212 2.58 13.05 -8.86
C ALA A 212 2.53 14.10 -7.74
N GLN A 213 1.42 14.18 -7.00
CA GLN A 213 1.29 15.09 -5.86
C GLN A 213 2.20 14.68 -4.70
N ILE A 214 2.26 13.38 -4.40
CA ILE A 214 3.15 12.83 -3.36
C ILE A 214 4.62 13.10 -3.72
N ALA A 215 5.02 12.78 -4.96
CA ALA A 215 6.38 13.02 -5.44
C ALA A 215 6.75 14.51 -5.39
N LEU A 216 5.85 15.40 -5.83
CA LEU A 216 6.09 16.84 -5.79
C LEU A 216 6.28 17.35 -4.36
N TYR A 217 5.42 16.91 -3.43
CA TYR A 217 5.54 17.26 -2.01
C TYR A 217 6.90 16.83 -1.43
N CYS A 218 7.26 15.55 -1.56
CA CYS A 218 8.52 15.03 -1.05
C CYS A 218 9.72 15.75 -1.65
N PHE A 219 9.68 15.99 -2.96
CA PHE A 219 10.78 16.63 -3.68
C PHE A 219 10.97 18.08 -3.24
N VAL A 220 9.88 18.86 -3.13
CA VAL A 220 9.91 20.24 -2.65
C VAL A 220 10.39 20.33 -1.21
N ASN A 221 9.95 19.42 -0.34
CA ASN A 221 10.43 19.36 1.04
C ASN A 221 11.93 19.07 1.10
N ASN A 222 12.41 18.12 0.29
CA ASN A 222 13.83 17.79 0.22
C ASN A 222 14.69 18.91 -0.38
N ILE A 223 14.17 19.70 -1.32
CA ILE A 223 14.84 20.94 -1.76
C ILE A 223 15.00 21.91 -0.59
N LYS A 224 13.92 22.15 0.17
CA LYS A 224 13.94 23.08 1.30
C LYS A 224 14.89 22.66 2.42
N ILE A 225 15.04 21.36 2.66
CA ILE A 225 15.93 20.81 3.69
C ILE A 225 17.39 20.80 3.24
N ASN A 226 17.65 20.33 2.02
CA ASN A 226 19.01 20.03 1.57
C ASN A 226 19.63 21.15 0.72
N PHE A 227 18.86 22.16 0.32
CA PHE A 227 19.34 23.17 -0.62
C PHE A 227 18.73 24.57 -0.42
N ASN A 228 19.08 25.19 0.70
CA ASN A 228 18.55 26.49 1.18
C ASN A 228 18.68 27.67 0.20
N ILE A 229 19.62 27.61 -0.75
CA ILE A 229 19.83 28.69 -1.74
C ILE A 229 18.69 28.72 -2.78
N VAL A 230 17.99 27.59 -2.96
CA VAL A 230 16.94 27.47 -3.97
C VAL A 230 15.61 28.02 -3.47
N ASN A 231 15.02 28.89 -4.28
CA ASN A 231 13.62 29.28 -4.11
C ASN A 231 12.69 28.21 -4.70
N ALA A 232 12.20 27.31 -3.84
CA ALA A 232 11.29 26.23 -4.22
C ALA A 232 9.96 26.74 -4.82
N ASP A 233 9.43 27.87 -4.34
CA ASP A 233 8.19 28.46 -4.86
C ASP A 233 8.38 28.92 -6.32
N LYS A 234 9.54 29.55 -6.62
CA LYS A 234 9.91 29.94 -7.98
C LYS A 234 10.08 28.71 -8.88
N PHE A 235 10.67 27.63 -8.37
CA PHE A 235 10.78 26.37 -9.11
C PHE A 235 9.41 25.82 -9.51
N ILE A 236 8.46 25.72 -8.55
CA ILE A 236 7.11 25.23 -8.84
C ILE A 236 6.42 26.14 -9.86
N LEU A 237 6.45 27.46 -9.64
CA LEU A 237 5.77 28.41 -10.51
C LEU A 237 6.29 28.34 -11.96
N GLU A 238 7.61 28.40 -12.16
CA GLU A 238 8.17 28.49 -13.51
C GLU A 238 8.28 27.13 -14.21
N PHE A 239 8.70 26.08 -13.50
CA PHE A 239 9.10 24.80 -14.12
C PHE A 239 8.04 23.72 -14.02
N ILE A 240 7.09 23.85 -13.10
CA ILE A 240 5.99 22.90 -12.91
C ILE A 240 4.68 23.47 -13.47
N THR A 241 4.32 24.72 -13.14
CA THR A 241 3.05 25.32 -13.58
C THR A 241 3.18 26.24 -14.78
N ASN A 242 4.37 26.40 -15.35
CA ASN A 242 4.64 27.26 -16.51
C ASN A 242 4.09 28.70 -16.32
N ASN A 243 4.34 29.29 -15.15
CA ASN A 243 3.87 30.60 -14.72
C ASN A 243 2.35 30.75 -14.51
N ASN A 244 1.60 29.63 -14.45
CA ASN A 244 0.19 29.67 -14.09
C ASN A 244 0.02 29.88 -12.57
N GLN A 245 -0.36 31.09 -12.17
CA GLN A 245 -0.54 31.49 -10.77
C GLN A 245 -1.67 30.75 -10.05
N ILE A 246 -2.79 30.52 -10.74
CA ILE A 246 -3.95 29.83 -10.15
C ILE A 246 -3.57 28.38 -9.84
N LEU A 247 -2.91 27.71 -10.78
CA LEU A 247 -2.43 26.34 -10.60
C LEU A 247 -1.36 26.26 -9.51
N PHE A 248 -0.44 27.24 -9.48
CA PHE A 248 0.59 27.34 -8.44
C PHE A 248 -0.05 27.41 -7.04
N GLN A 249 -1.02 28.30 -6.83
CA GLN A 249 -1.68 28.42 -5.53
C GLN A 249 -2.44 27.15 -5.14
N LYS A 250 -3.12 26.50 -6.10
CA LYS A 250 -3.80 25.22 -5.87
C LYS A 250 -2.82 24.13 -5.44
N LEU A 251 -1.67 24.00 -6.10
CA LEU A 251 -0.63 23.04 -5.75
C LEU A 251 -0.02 23.34 -4.38
N LYS A 252 0.27 24.61 -4.09
CA LYS A 252 0.81 25.03 -2.79
C LYS A 252 -0.13 24.66 -1.64
N ASN A 253 -1.42 24.97 -1.76
CA ASN A 253 -2.41 24.58 -0.77
C ASN A 253 -2.46 23.06 -0.57
N LYS A 254 -2.32 22.27 -1.66
CA LYS A 254 -2.30 20.80 -1.57
C LYS A 254 -1.03 20.26 -0.92
N ILE A 255 0.12 20.88 -1.17
CA ILE A 255 1.40 20.57 -0.50
C ILE A 255 1.28 20.83 1.00
N ASP A 256 0.69 21.96 1.40
CA ASP A 256 0.51 22.32 2.81
C ASP A 256 -0.49 21.37 3.51
N GLU A 257 -1.60 21.01 2.85
CA GLU A 257 -2.56 20.01 3.35
C GLU A 257 -1.89 18.64 3.54
N LEU A 258 -1.09 18.20 2.56
CA LEU A 258 -0.36 16.94 2.65
C LEU A 258 0.71 16.99 3.75
N HIS A 259 1.35 18.15 3.99
CA HIS A 259 2.33 18.30 5.06
C HIS A 259 1.74 17.99 6.44
N VAL A 260 0.57 18.55 6.74
CA VAL A 260 -0.12 18.32 8.02
C VAL A 260 -0.43 16.83 8.18
N ARG A 261 -1.01 16.20 7.15
CA ARG A 261 -1.36 14.78 7.18
C ARG A 261 -0.15 13.87 7.30
N TYR A 262 0.94 14.20 6.61
CA TYR A 262 2.17 13.41 6.69
C TYR A 262 2.78 13.50 8.08
N LYS A 263 2.75 14.68 8.73
CA LYS A 263 3.23 14.83 10.09
C LYS A 263 2.44 13.95 11.07
N ASP A 264 1.11 14.00 11.02
CA ASP A 264 0.26 13.15 11.86
C ASP A 264 0.56 11.65 11.64
N HIS A 265 0.76 11.25 10.39
CA HIS A 265 1.14 9.88 10.04
C HIS A 265 2.52 9.50 10.58
N LEU A 266 3.51 10.37 10.44
CA LEU A 266 4.88 10.13 10.89
C LEU A 266 4.96 10.05 12.42
N ASP A 267 4.24 10.92 13.13
CA ASP A 267 4.16 10.89 14.59
C ASP A 267 3.59 9.54 15.07
N LEU A 268 2.53 9.04 14.43
CA LEU A 268 1.98 7.71 14.73
C LEU A 268 2.96 6.59 14.35
N ARG A 269 3.60 6.67 13.18
CA ARG A 269 4.57 5.67 12.69
C ARG A 269 5.73 5.51 13.67
N ASN A 270 6.22 6.61 14.23
CA ASN A 270 7.33 6.60 15.19
C ASN A 270 6.98 5.90 16.52
N THR A 271 5.68 5.68 16.81
CA THR A 271 5.26 4.92 18.00
C THR A 271 5.32 3.40 17.81
N PHE A 272 5.56 2.91 16.59
CA PHE A 272 5.50 1.48 16.29
C PHE A 272 6.71 0.68 16.79
N ASP A 273 7.82 1.36 17.07
CA ASP A 273 8.98 0.74 17.72
C ASP A 273 8.84 0.72 19.25
N ASP A 274 7.79 1.36 19.81
CA ASP A 274 7.53 1.35 21.25
C ASP A 274 6.93 0.00 21.70
N GLU A 275 7.46 -0.55 22.80
CA GLU A 275 6.99 -1.80 23.39
C GLU A 275 5.48 -1.76 23.73
N ASN A 276 5.00 -0.62 24.25
CA ASN A 276 3.60 -0.45 24.60
C ASN A 276 2.67 -0.55 23.38
N THR A 277 3.07 0.06 22.27
CA THR A 277 2.29 0.00 21.03
C THR A 277 2.30 -1.40 20.46
N THR A 278 3.47 -2.05 20.44
CA THR A 278 3.62 -3.43 19.97
C THR A 278 2.75 -4.39 20.79
N ARG A 279 2.69 -4.21 22.12
CA ARG A 279 1.82 -5.00 23.00
C ARG A 279 0.34 -4.83 22.66
N GLN A 280 -0.13 -3.59 22.47
CA GLN A 280 -1.53 -3.32 22.07
C GLN A 280 -1.89 -3.97 20.73
N ILE A 281 -0.97 -3.97 19.78
CA ILE A 281 -1.15 -4.63 18.49
C ILE A 281 -1.21 -6.14 18.66
N GLY A 282 -0.37 -6.72 19.53
CA GLY A 282 -0.43 -8.13 19.92
C GLY A 282 -1.79 -8.53 20.49
N GLU A 283 -2.30 -7.77 21.45
CA GLU A 283 -3.63 -7.98 22.04
C GLU A 283 -4.75 -7.91 20.97
N THR A 284 -4.61 -6.99 20.02
CA THR A 284 -5.53 -6.87 18.87
C THR A 284 -5.47 -8.11 17.96
N LEU A 285 -4.27 -8.64 17.72
CA LEU A 285 -4.06 -9.83 16.89
C LEU A 285 -4.58 -11.09 17.56
N ASP A 286 -4.42 -11.24 18.87
CA ASP A 286 -4.93 -12.39 19.61
C ASP A 286 -6.46 -12.51 19.46
N MET A 287 -7.17 -11.38 19.58
CA MET A 287 -8.61 -11.32 19.28
C MET A 287 -8.92 -11.68 17.82
N CYS A 288 -8.07 -11.29 16.86
CA CYS A 288 -8.24 -11.67 15.45
C CYS A 288 -8.01 -13.17 15.21
N ILE A 289 -7.09 -13.80 15.93
CA ILE A 289 -6.80 -15.24 15.81
C ILE A 289 -8.04 -16.08 16.12
N ASP A 290 -8.73 -15.77 17.22
CA ASP A 290 -9.97 -16.44 17.60
C ASP A 290 -11.04 -16.37 16.48
N ILE A 291 -11.14 -15.19 15.85
CA ILE A 291 -12.03 -14.96 14.71
C ILE A 291 -11.63 -15.82 13.51
N TYR A 292 -10.33 -15.87 13.18
CA TYR A 292 -9.82 -16.68 12.07
C TYR A 292 -10.11 -18.17 12.26
N GLU A 293 -10.00 -18.68 13.48
CA GLU A 293 -10.31 -20.09 13.77
C GLU A 293 -11.78 -20.42 13.49
N ILE A 294 -12.70 -19.53 13.88
CA ILE A 294 -14.13 -19.69 13.61
C ILE A 294 -14.40 -19.69 12.10
N LEU A 295 -13.78 -18.75 11.37
CA LEU A 295 -13.89 -18.67 9.92
C LEU A 295 -13.37 -19.95 9.24
N LYS A 296 -12.26 -20.50 9.73
CA LYS A 296 -11.69 -21.76 9.23
C LYS A 296 -12.63 -22.95 9.46
N LYS A 297 -13.25 -23.06 10.65
CA LYS A 297 -14.26 -24.09 10.98
C LYS A 297 -15.51 -23.97 10.10
N LYS A 298 -15.94 -22.76 9.76
CA LYS A 298 -17.04 -22.54 8.79
C LYS A 298 -16.68 -22.97 7.36
N LYS A 299 -15.46 -22.70 6.90
CA LYS A 299 -15.00 -23.11 5.56
C LYS A 299 -14.87 -24.64 5.45
N SER A 300 -14.35 -25.31 6.47
CA SER A 300 -14.24 -26.79 6.48
C SER A 300 -15.62 -27.46 6.55
N SER A 301 -16.53 -26.99 7.40
CA SER A 301 -17.90 -27.53 7.45
C SER A 301 -18.69 -27.33 6.16
N LYS A 302 -18.54 -26.19 5.47
CA LYS A 302 -19.12 -25.98 4.12
C LYS A 302 -18.53 -26.93 3.07
N LYS A 303 -17.21 -27.17 3.08
CA LYS A 303 -16.57 -28.17 2.20
C LYS A 303 -17.08 -29.59 2.48
N SER A 304 -17.24 -29.96 3.76
CA SER A 304 -17.79 -31.27 4.15
C SER A 304 -19.27 -31.44 3.76
N LYS A 305 -20.09 -30.39 3.91
CA LYS A 305 -21.49 -30.40 3.43
C LYS A 305 -21.58 -30.48 1.91
N LYS A 306 -20.73 -29.76 1.17
CA LYS A 306 -20.67 -29.84 -0.30
C LYS A 306 -20.23 -31.22 -0.79
N LYS A 307 -19.28 -31.87 -0.09
CA LYS A 307 -18.91 -33.28 -0.33
C LYS A 307 -20.05 -34.26 -0.05
N LYS A 308 -20.82 -34.07 1.03
CA LYS A 308 -22.00 -34.89 1.35
C LYS A 308 -23.13 -34.74 0.34
N LEU A 309 -23.42 -33.51 -0.10
CA LEU A 309 -24.39 -33.26 -1.17
C LEU A 309 -23.95 -33.90 -2.48
N SER A 310 -22.67 -33.79 -2.85
CA SER A 310 -22.16 -34.46 -4.05
C SER A 310 -22.15 -35.99 -3.96
N SER A 311 -22.01 -36.58 -2.76
CA SER A 311 -22.12 -38.04 -2.59
C SER A 311 -23.57 -38.51 -2.59
N GLU A 312 -24.49 -37.76 -1.98
CA GLU A 312 -25.93 -38.06 -2.01
C GLU A 312 -26.53 -37.92 -3.43
N ASP A 313 -26.04 -36.96 -4.23
CA ASP A 313 -26.41 -36.83 -5.64
C ASP A 313 -25.82 -37.97 -6.50
N CYS A 314 -24.64 -38.49 -6.15
CA CYS A 314 -24.04 -39.65 -6.80
C CYS A 314 -24.81 -40.95 -6.46
N GLU A 315 -25.19 -41.14 -5.20
CA GLU A 315 -26.00 -42.28 -4.74
C GLU A 315 -27.42 -42.26 -5.32
N ARG A 316 -28.05 -41.09 -5.47
CA ARG A 316 -29.35 -40.96 -6.16
C ARG A 316 -29.26 -41.23 -7.66
N GLY A 317 -28.15 -40.85 -8.30
CA GLY A 317 -27.88 -41.17 -9.70
C GLY A 317 -27.63 -42.66 -9.96
N GLU A 318 -27.05 -43.38 -9.01
CA GLU A 318 -26.86 -44.83 -9.09
C GLU A 318 -28.13 -45.63 -8.75
N ALA A 319 -28.97 -45.14 -7.83
CA ALA A 319 -30.26 -45.74 -7.52
C ALA A 319 -31.26 -45.63 -8.69
N ALA A 320 -31.29 -44.48 -9.39
CA ALA A 320 -32.17 -44.29 -10.56
C ALA A 320 -31.79 -45.22 -11.73
N LYS A 321 -30.50 -45.51 -11.94
CA LYS A 321 -30.04 -46.43 -13.00
C LYS A 321 -30.35 -47.91 -12.75
N ARG A 322 -30.68 -48.30 -11.51
CA ARG A 322 -31.03 -49.69 -11.16
C ARG A 322 -32.53 -49.99 -11.29
N VAL A 323 -33.38 -48.98 -11.46
CA VAL A 323 -34.84 -49.18 -11.56
C VAL A 323 -35.30 -49.36 -13.01
N ASP A 324 -34.53 -48.89 -14.01
CA ASP A 324 -34.84 -49.05 -15.44
C ASP A 324 -34.29 -50.34 -16.08
N MET A 325 -33.80 -51.29 -15.27
CA MET A 325 -33.40 -52.62 -15.73
C MET A 325 -34.21 -53.71 -15.02
N LYS A 326 -35.51 -53.79 -15.30
CA LYS A 326 -36.31 -54.99 -15.09
C LYS A 326 -37.39 -55.14 -16.14
#